data_AF-A0A4Q0T935-F1
#
_entry.id   AF-A0A4Q0T935-F1
#
_cell.length_a   1.000
_cell.length_b   1.000
_cell.length_c   1.000
_cell.angle_alpha   90.00
_cell.angle_beta   90.00
_cell.angle_gamma   90.00
#
_symmetry.space_group_name_H-M   'P 1'
#
loop_
_entity.id
_entity.type
_entity.pdbx_description
1 polymer ?
#
loop_
_entity_poly.entity_id
_entity_poly.type
_entity_poly.pdbx_seq_one_letter_code
_entity_poly.pdbx_strand_id
1 'polypeptide(L)'
;MEEQGGEWHCAGLKMSHSLGYGTYRFVIADSTHFPPSATFDMFMRPDHEDPDQRTGFSIALGQGNKADGPNGDFVVQPYYVPGNSVRFNAPVGIMSYVLRWEPGSAAFKGFSGISPTPRGTVKEQVFRSGIPIPSEERVHFNFYDFHHSKSGLRHPVEIVVEKFEYLP
;
A
#
# COMPACT_ATOMS: atom_id res chain seq x y z
N MET A 1 6.11 -3.22 14.48
CA MET A 1 5.01 -4.01 15.05
C MET A 1 5.62 -5.02 16.00
N GLU A 2 5.10 -5.10 17.22
CA GLU A 2 5.64 -5.94 18.28
C GLU A 2 4.52 -6.46 19.20
N GLU A 3 4.80 -7.58 19.87
CA GLU A 3 3.91 -8.16 20.88
C GLU A 3 4.32 -7.66 22.26
N GLN A 4 3.38 -7.05 22.99
CA GLN A 4 3.56 -6.71 24.40
C GLN A 4 2.39 -7.28 25.20
N GLY A 5 2.68 -8.10 26.22
CA GLY A 5 1.64 -8.64 27.11
C GLY A 5 0.60 -9.55 26.45
N GLY A 6 0.89 -10.14 25.30
CA GLY A 6 -0.05 -10.97 24.53
C GLY A 6 -0.94 -10.16 23.56
N GLU A 7 -0.72 -8.84 23.45
CA GLU A 7 -1.40 -7.98 22.48
C GLU A 7 -0.44 -7.46 21.41
N TRP A 8 -0.92 -7.38 20.17
CA TRP A 8 -0.15 -6.86 19.04
C TRP A 8 -0.30 -5.36 18.90
N HIS A 9 0.82 -4.64 18.99
CA HIS A 9 0.87 -3.20 18.76
C HIS A 9 1.27 -2.89 17.32
N CYS A 10 0.34 -2.27 16.60
CA CYS A 10 0.49 -1.84 15.21
C CYS A 10 0.94 -0.38 15.13
N ALA A 11 1.42 0.05 13.96
CA ALA A 11 1.75 1.44 13.70
C ALA A 11 0.81 2.01 12.62
N GLY A 12 0.30 3.21 12.86
CA GLY A 12 -0.58 3.93 11.95
C GLY A 12 -0.14 5.39 11.85
N LEU A 13 -0.06 5.91 10.63
CA LEU A 13 0.18 7.32 10.35
C LEU A 13 -0.88 7.82 9.37
N LYS A 14 -1.26 9.09 9.49
CA LYS A 14 -2.15 9.73 8.53
C LYS A 14 -1.77 11.18 8.28
N MET A 15 -2.02 11.63 7.06
CA MET A 15 -1.95 13.05 6.73
C MET A 15 -3.05 13.83 7.46
N SER A 16 -2.75 15.07 7.83
CA SER A 16 -3.70 15.96 8.52
C SER A 16 -4.80 16.52 7.62
N HIS A 17 -4.58 16.51 6.30
CA HIS A 17 -5.48 17.05 5.30
C HIS A 17 -5.45 16.20 4.02
N SER A 18 -6.51 16.32 3.22
CA SER A 18 -6.57 15.73 1.88
C SER A 18 -5.67 16.50 0.92
N LEU A 19 -5.03 15.79 -0.01
CA LEU A 19 -4.14 16.36 -1.03
C LEU A 19 -4.79 16.41 -2.43
N GLY A 20 -5.77 15.55 -2.69
CA GLY A 20 -6.53 15.54 -3.94
C GLY A 20 -5.82 14.91 -5.14
N TYR A 21 -6.15 15.34 -6.36
CA TYR A 21 -5.47 14.87 -7.56
C TYR A 21 -3.97 15.20 -7.51
N GLY A 22 -3.17 14.42 -8.24
CA GLY A 22 -1.73 14.63 -8.32
C GLY A 22 -0.94 13.32 -8.35
N THR A 23 0.35 13.43 -8.13
CA THR A 23 1.29 12.31 -8.09
C THR A 23 1.80 12.10 -6.68
N TYR A 24 1.56 10.92 -6.15
CA TYR A 24 1.99 10.45 -4.85
C TYR A 24 3.16 9.49 -5.05
N ARG A 25 4.24 9.69 -4.32
CA ARG A 25 5.43 8.84 -4.39
C ARG A 25 5.86 8.41 -2.99
N PHE A 26 6.11 7.12 -2.87
CA PHE A 26 6.56 6.44 -1.67
C PHE A 26 7.89 5.76 -1.97
N VAL A 27 8.92 6.02 -1.17
CA VAL A 27 10.18 5.28 -1.21
C VAL A 27 10.24 4.43 0.05
N ILE A 28 10.24 3.13 -0.15
CA ILE A 28 10.21 2.13 0.90
C ILE A 28 11.54 1.41 0.88
N ALA A 29 12.10 1.15 2.07
CA ALA A 29 13.21 0.22 2.20
C ALA A 29 12.76 -1.20 1.81
N ASP A 30 13.57 -2.21 2.11
CA ASP A 30 13.18 -3.60 1.84
C ASP A 30 11.89 -3.95 2.59
N SER A 31 10.94 -4.61 1.92
CA SER A 31 9.71 -5.16 2.52
C SER A 31 9.60 -6.68 2.32
N THR A 32 10.60 -7.32 1.73
CA THR A 32 10.57 -8.75 1.40
C THR A 32 10.83 -9.65 2.60
N HIS A 33 11.36 -9.09 3.69
CA HIS A 33 11.55 -9.79 4.97
C HIS A 33 10.25 -9.94 5.77
N PHE A 34 9.13 -9.39 5.29
CA PHE A 34 7.86 -9.53 5.97
C PHE A 34 7.45 -11.01 6.08
N PRO A 35 7.13 -11.50 7.28
CA PRO A 35 6.48 -12.79 7.42
C PRO A 35 5.10 -12.76 6.75
N PRO A 36 4.50 -13.92 6.43
CA PRO A 36 3.32 -13.97 5.56
C PRO A 36 2.12 -13.14 6.03
N SER A 37 1.99 -12.90 7.32
CA SER A 37 0.90 -12.16 7.92
C SER A 37 1.13 -10.66 8.04
N ALA A 38 2.39 -10.20 8.07
CA ALA A 38 2.69 -8.78 8.17
C ALA A 38 2.29 -8.06 6.88
N THR A 39 1.52 -6.99 7.01
CA THR A 39 1.05 -6.18 5.88
C THR A 39 1.29 -4.70 6.17
N PHE A 40 1.95 -4.03 5.22
CA PHE A 40 2.06 -2.58 5.17
C PHE A 40 1.17 -2.05 4.06
N ASP A 41 0.17 -1.24 4.41
CA ASP A 41 -0.76 -0.66 3.46
C ASP A 41 -0.58 0.86 3.41
N MET A 42 -0.28 1.37 2.22
CA MET A 42 -0.28 2.79 1.89
C MET A 42 -1.55 3.10 1.11
N PHE A 43 -2.53 3.71 1.76
CA PHE A 43 -3.86 3.89 1.19
C PHE A 43 -4.37 5.32 1.31
N MET A 44 -5.34 5.64 0.45
CA MET A 44 -6.09 6.89 0.51
C MET A 44 -7.57 6.57 0.62
N ARG A 45 -8.22 7.10 1.66
CA ARG A 45 -9.66 6.98 1.87
C ARG A 45 -10.19 8.10 2.78
N PRO A 46 -11.51 8.36 2.81
CA PRO A 46 -12.11 9.23 3.81
C PRO A 46 -12.06 8.60 5.21
N ASP A 47 -11.94 9.41 6.27
CA ASP A 47 -11.93 8.91 7.66
C ASP A 47 -13.29 8.25 8.03
N HIS A 48 -14.40 8.83 7.56
CA HIS A 48 -15.76 8.35 7.76
C HIS A 48 -16.27 7.62 6.53
N GLU A 49 -15.77 6.41 6.33
CA GLU A 49 -16.17 5.58 5.20
C GLU A 49 -17.11 4.45 5.67
N ASP A 50 -18.24 4.30 4.98
CA ASP A 50 -19.13 3.17 5.11
C ASP A 50 -18.38 1.89 4.70
N PRO A 51 -18.32 0.84 5.55
CA PRO A 51 -17.70 -0.44 5.20
C PRO A 51 -18.17 -1.04 3.86
N ASP A 52 -19.40 -0.73 3.44
CA ASP A 52 -20.02 -1.22 2.20
C ASP A 52 -19.76 -0.30 0.99
N GLN A 53 -19.22 0.91 1.20
CA GLN A 53 -18.89 1.89 0.16
C GLN A 53 -17.40 2.24 0.15
N ARG A 54 -16.54 1.24 0.31
CA ARG A 54 -15.09 1.44 0.23
C ARG A 54 -14.71 2.02 -1.13
N THR A 55 -14.13 3.21 -1.09
CA THR A 55 -13.55 3.94 -2.21
C THR A 55 -12.09 4.25 -1.90
N GLY A 56 -11.37 4.74 -2.90
CA GLY A 56 -9.96 5.08 -2.73
C GLY A 56 -9.00 4.05 -3.30
N PHE A 57 -7.75 4.16 -2.85
CA PHE A 57 -6.61 3.49 -3.45
C PHE A 57 -5.75 2.84 -2.38
N SER A 58 -5.04 1.79 -2.74
CA SER A 58 -4.05 1.17 -1.87
C SER A 58 -2.86 0.65 -2.66
N ILE A 59 -1.69 0.76 -2.05
CA ILE A 59 -0.48 0.02 -2.38
C ILE A 59 -0.15 -0.82 -1.15
N ALA A 60 -0.47 -2.11 -1.23
CA ALA A 60 -0.26 -3.04 -0.13
C ALA A 60 0.99 -3.88 -0.36
N LEU A 61 1.83 -4.00 0.66
CA LEU A 61 3.02 -4.83 0.71
C LEU A 61 2.85 -5.89 1.79
N GLY A 62 3.04 -7.16 1.43
CA GLY A 62 2.79 -8.31 2.30
C GLY A 62 2.09 -9.44 1.54
N GLN A 63 2.11 -10.63 2.10
CA GLN A 63 1.66 -11.85 1.41
C GLN A 63 0.22 -12.26 1.73
N GLY A 64 -0.45 -11.56 2.66
CA GLY A 64 -1.84 -11.83 3.04
C GLY A 64 -2.06 -13.27 3.51
N ASN A 65 -1.16 -13.79 4.35
CA ASN A 65 -1.12 -15.16 4.87
C ASN A 65 -0.90 -16.27 3.83
N LYS A 66 -0.36 -15.95 2.65
CA LYS A 66 0.00 -16.94 1.62
C LYS A 66 1.51 -16.89 1.38
N ALA A 67 2.28 -17.72 2.10
CA ALA A 67 3.74 -17.67 2.13
C ALA A 67 4.43 -17.74 0.75
N ASP A 68 3.81 -18.35 -0.25
CA ASP A 68 4.33 -18.45 -1.63
C ASP A 68 3.62 -17.51 -2.62
N GLY A 69 2.83 -16.56 -2.11
CA GLY A 69 2.04 -15.62 -2.89
C GLY A 69 2.78 -14.31 -3.22
N PRO A 70 2.22 -13.52 -4.16
CA PRO A 70 2.68 -12.16 -4.40
C PRO A 70 2.70 -11.32 -3.12
N ASN A 71 3.75 -10.51 -2.97
CA ASN A 71 3.98 -9.65 -1.81
C ASN A 71 3.68 -8.16 -2.09
N GLY A 72 3.07 -7.84 -3.23
CA GLY A 72 2.63 -6.50 -3.59
C GLY A 72 1.27 -6.50 -4.28
N ASP A 73 0.45 -5.49 -4.02
CA ASP A 73 -0.87 -5.29 -4.62
C ASP A 73 -1.13 -3.80 -4.90
N PHE A 74 -1.57 -3.48 -6.12
CA PHE A 74 -2.12 -2.17 -6.45
C PHE A 74 -3.64 -2.29 -6.51
N VAL A 75 -4.33 -1.44 -5.77
CA VAL A 75 -5.77 -1.59 -5.52
C VAL A 75 -6.50 -0.26 -5.75
N VAL A 76 -7.62 -0.34 -6.46
CA VAL A 76 -8.74 0.61 -6.42
C VAL A 76 -9.86 -0.06 -5.61
N GLN A 77 -10.43 0.60 -4.62
CA GLN A 77 -11.51 -0.01 -3.84
C GLN A 77 -12.83 -0.03 -4.64
N PRO A 78 -13.72 -1.02 -4.41
CA PRO A 78 -13.51 -2.17 -3.53
C PRO A 78 -12.63 -3.25 -4.17
N TYR A 79 -11.72 -3.84 -3.39
CA TYR A 79 -10.74 -4.83 -3.86
C TYR A 79 -11.35 -6.15 -4.39
N TYR A 80 -12.58 -6.48 -4.00
CA TYR A 80 -13.25 -7.73 -4.39
C TYR A 80 -13.89 -7.66 -5.79
N VAL A 81 -13.97 -6.47 -6.40
CA VAL A 81 -14.43 -6.34 -7.79
C VAL A 81 -13.32 -6.83 -8.72
N PRO A 82 -13.60 -7.75 -9.66
CA PRO A 82 -12.60 -8.20 -10.62
C PRO A 82 -12.00 -7.02 -11.41
N GLY A 83 -10.68 -6.97 -11.48
CA GLY A 83 -9.96 -5.91 -12.20
C GLY A 83 -9.65 -4.64 -11.37
N ASN A 84 -10.10 -4.58 -10.12
CA ASN A 84 -9.77 -3.49 -9.19
C ASN A 84 -8.46 -3.71 -8.42
N SER A 85 -7.85 -4.89 -8.54
CA SER A 85 -6.58 -5.23 -7.89
C SER A 85 -5.64 -5.91 -8.89
N VAL A 86 -4.36 -5.60 -8.78
CA VAL A 86 -3.30 -6.27 -9.55
C VAL A 86 -2.12 -6.57 -8.65
N ARG A 87 -1.88 -7.87 -8.45
CA ARG A 87 -0.78 -8.40 -7.63
C ARG A 87 0.52 -8.55 -8.41
N PHE A 88 1.64 -8.46 -7.69
CA PHE A 88 2.99 -8.58 -8.23
C PHE A 88 4.01 -9.01 -7.16
N ASN A 89 5.20 -9.43 -7.60
CA ASN A 89 6.33 -9.75 -6.73
C ASN A 89 7.29 -8.55 -6.68
N ALA A 90 7.29 -7.82 -5.58
CA ALA A 90 8.32 -6.84 -5.25
C ALA A 90 9.65 -7.57 -4.94
N PRO A 91 10.77 -7.21 -5.60
CA PRO A 91 12.08 -7.79 -5.35
C PRO A 91 12.67 -7.26 -4.04
N VAL A 92 13.76 -7.90 -3.59
CA VAL A 92 14.55 -7.48 -2.43
C VAL A 92 15.15 -6.08 -2.64
N GLY A 93 15.18 -5.29 -1.56
CA GLY A 93 15.82 -3.98 -1.52
C GLY A 93 14.85 -2.80 -1.66
N ILE A 94 15.42 -1.60 -1.81
CA ILE A 94 14.65 -0.35 -1.87
C ILE A 94 13.73 -0.34 -3.09
N MET A 95 12.48 0.05 -2.87
CA MET A 95 11.45 0.17 -3.89
C MET A 95 10.81 1.56 -3.85
N SER A 96 10.53 2.11 -5.03
CA SER A 96 9.69 3.29 -5.18
C SER A 96 8.35 2.93 -5.78
N TYR A 97 7.28 3.45 -5.18
CA TYR A 97 5.92 3.31 -5.65
C TYR A 97 5.34 4.67 -5.97
N VAL A 98 4.66 4.77 -7.10
CA VAL A 98 4.05 6.00 -7.61
C VAL A 98 2.59 5.71 -7.92
N LEU A 99 1.71 6.59 -7.44
CA LEU A 99 0.34 6.71 -7.91
C LEU A 99 0.18 8.09 -8.55
N ARG A 100 -0.23 8.12 -9.81
CA ARG A 100 -0.74 9.33 -10.47
C ARG A 100 -2.26 9.25 -10.53
N TRP A 101 -2.93 10.11 -9.77
CA TRP A 101 -4.38 10.22 -9.70
C TRP A 101 -4.85 11.43 -10.48
N GLU A 102 -5.65 11.17 -11.51
CA GLU A 102 -6.24 12.17 -12.39
C GLU A 102 -7.75 11.93 -12.51
N PRO A 103 -8.52 12.92 -13.00
CA PRO A 103 -9.92 12.71 -13.34
C PRO A 103 -10.11 11.47 -14.24
N GLY A 104 -10.81 10.45 -13.72
CA GLY A 104 -11.13 9.23 -14.45
C GLY A 104 -9.97 8.23 -14.64
N SER A 105 -8.79 8.45 -14.06
CA SER A 105 -7.73 7.43 -14.09
C SER A 105 -6.79 7.45 -12.89
N ALA A 106 -6.28 6.26 -12.55
CA ALA A 106 -5.24 6.05 -11.56
C ALA A 106 -4.12 5.19 -12.17
N ALA A 107 -2.92 5.75 -12.33
CA ALA A 107 -1.76 5.04 -12.84
C ALA A 107 -0.80 4.72 -11.70
N PHE A 108 -0.65 3.43 -11.42
CA PHE A 108 0.27 2.89 -10.44
C PHE A 108 1.55 2.39 -11.11
N LYS A 109 2.67 2.61 -10.44
CA LYS A 109 3.98 2.13 -10.88
C LYS A 109 4.85 1.78 -9.68
N GLY A 110 5.49 0.63 -9.72
CA GLY A 110 6.51 0.18 -8.78
C GLY A 110 7.82 -0.07 -9.52
N PHE A 111 8.93 0.46 -9.02
CA PHE A 111 10.25 0.25 -9.59
C PHE A 111 11.34 0.15 -8.53
N SER A 112 12.40 -0.58 -8.84
CA SER A 112 13.55 -0.78 -7.94
C SER A 112 14.39 0.48 -7.82
N GLY A 113 14.83 0.76 -6.60
CA GLY A 113 15.64 1.92 -6.24
C GLY A 113 14.82 3.19 -6.04
N ILE A 114 15.54 4.30 -5.91
CA ILE A 114 14.96 5.62 -5.62
C ILE A 114 14.48 6.30 -6.91
N SER A 115 15.21 6.16 -8.01
CA SER A 115 14.89 6.83 -9.28
C SER A 115 14.45 5.83 -10.36
N PRO A 116 13.48 6.20 -11.20
CA PRO A 116 12.99 5.31 -12.25
C PRO A 116 14.09 5.06 -13.28
N THR A 117 14.27 3.79 -13.64
CA THR A 117 15.16 3.39 -14.75
C THR A 117 14.37 2.48 -15.71
N PRO A 118 14.69 2.47 -17.01
CA PRO A 118 13.94 1.66 -17.98
C PRO A 118 13.91 0.16 -17.67
N ARG A 119 14.95 -0.37 -17.01
CA ARG A 119 15.03 -1.78 -16.59
C ARG A 119 14.57 -2.03 -15.15
N GLY A 120 14.25 -0.98 -14.40
CA GLY A 120 13.88 -1.06 -13.00
C GLY A 120 12.38 -1.17 -12.74
N THR A 121 11.52 -1.03 -13.76
CA THR A 121 10.08 -1.22 -13.59
C THR A 121 9.77 -2.66 -13.19
N VAL A 122 9.13 -2.82 -12.04
CA VAL A 122 8.65 -4.12 -11.52
C VAL A 122 7.19 -4.32 -11.90
N LYS A 123 6.36 -3.29 -11.72
CA LYS A 123 4.95 -3.34 -12.07
C LYS A 123 4.42 -1.98 -12.48
N GLU A 124 3.57 -1.96 -13.50
CA GLU A 124 2.77 -0.81 -13.89
C GLU A 124 1.33 -1.26 -14.12
N GLN A 125 0.37 -0.40 -13.76
CA GLN A 125 -1.05 -0.63 -13.99
C GLN A 125 -1.80 0.70 -14.08
N VAL A 126 -2.68 0.83 -15.06
CA VAL A 126 -3.61 1.96 -15.16
C VAL A 126 -5.04 1.46 -14.95
N PHE A 127 -5.72 2.03 -13.97
CA PHE A 127 -7.14 1.78 -13.72
C PHE A 127 -7.97 2.96 -14.27
N ARG A 128 -9.15 2.65 -14.81
CA ARG A 128 -10.09 3.63 -15.38
C ARG A 128 -11.53 3.42 -14.90
N SER A 129 -11.75 2.46 -14.01
CA SER A 129 -13.05 2.14 -13.42
C SER A 129 -12.96 2.35 -11.91
N GLY A 130 -14.06 2.77 -11.28
CA GLY A 130 -14.13 2.97 -9.83
C GLY A 130 -13.20 4.06 -9.30
N ILE A 131 -12.77 5.00 -10.16
CA ILE A 131 -11.83 6.05 -9.76
C ILE A 131 -12.57 7.10 -8.92
N PRO A 132 -12.23 7.30 -7.64
CA PRO A 132 -12.84 8.33 -6.82
C PRO A 132 -12.61 9.72 -7.38
N ILE A 133 -13.58 10.59 -7.11
CA ILE A 133 -13.42 12.05 -7.20
C ILE A 133 -12.90 12.50 -5.83
N PRO A 134 -11.80 13.27 -5.77
CA PRO A 134 -11.27 13.74 -4.52
C PRO A 134 -12.29 14.55 -3.71
N SER A 135 -12.34 14.25 -2.43
CA SER A 135 -13.18 14.88 -1.43
C SER A 135 -12.37 15.07 -0.14
N GLU A 136 -12.43 14.09 0.77
CA GLU A 136 -11.77 14.12 2.08
C GLU A 136 -10.72 13.00 2.24
N GLU A 137 -10.34 12.34 1.14
CA GLU A 137 -9.40 11.22 1.20
C GLU A 137 -8.03 11.70 1.69
N ARG A 138 -7.53 11.07 2.75
CA ARG A 138 -6.21 11.34 3.33
C ARG A 138 -5.29 10.19 3.03
N VAL A 139 -3.99 10.45 2.93
CA VAL A 139 -2.99 9.38 2.86
C VAL A 139 -2.83 8.78 4.25
N HIS A 140 -2.89 7.46 4.32
CA HIS A 140 -2.69 6.66 5.52
C HIS A 140 -1.61 5.61 5.28
N PHE A 141 -0.83 5.33 6.31
CA PHE A 141 0.07 4.19 6.39
C PHE A 141 -0.37 3.33 7.57
N ASN A 142 -0.70 2.07 7.32
CA ASN A 142 -0.94 1.10 8.38
C ASN A 142 0.02 -0.07 8.26
N PHE A 143 0.64 -0.45 9.37
CA PHE A 143 1.44 -1.66 9.46
C PHE A 143 0.86 -2.59 10.52
N TYR A 144 0.35 -3.75 10.09
CA TYR A 144 -0.50 -4.61 10.90
C TYR A 144 -0.35 -6.10 10.60
N ASP A 145 -0.85 -6.93 11.51
CA ASP A 145 -0.94 -8.39 11.36
C ASP A 145 -2.26 -8.77 10.68
N PHE A 146 -2.18 -9.33 9.48
CA PHE A 146 -3.33 -9.67 8.65
C PHE A 146 -4.05 -10.91 9.21
N HIS A 147 -5.37 -10.78 9.47
CA HIS A 147 -6.25 -11.83 10.00
C HIS A 147 -5.82 -12.48 11.33
N HIS A 148 -5.09 -11.78 12.21
CA HIS A 148 -4.65 -12.33 13.51
C HIS A 148 -4.03 -13.71 13.34
N SER A 149 -3.05 -13.80 12.44
CA SER A 149 -2.54 -15.10 12.04
C SER A 149 -2.04 -15.83 13.28
N LYS A 150 -2.47 -17.09 13.48
CA LYS A 150 -2.00 -17.91 14.62
C LYS A 150 -0.48 -18.11 14.58
N SER A 151 0.18 -17.83 13.45
CA SER A 151 1.63 -17.69 13.38
C SER A 151 2.02 -16.34 13.96
N GLY A 152 2.09 -16.26 15.29
CA GLY A 152 2.61 -15.08 15.97
C GLY A 152 3.95 -14.67 15.34
N LEU A 153 4.09 -13.39 15.02
CA LEU A 153 5.38 -12.84 14.62
C LEU A 153 6.32 -13.07 15.79
N ARG A 154 7.35 -13.90 15.62
CA ARG A 154 8.20 -14.28 16.77
C ARG A 154 9.19 -13.18 17.16
N HIS A 155 9.29 -12.15 16.33
CA HIS A 155 10.23 -11.05 16.44
C HIS A 155 9.55 -9.76 15.99
N PRO A 156 10.00 -8.59 16.49
CA PRO A 156 9.56 -7.31 15.96
C PRO A 156 9.79 -7.25 14.45
N VAL A 157 8.79 -6.74 13.74
CA VAL A 157 8.92 -6.45 12.31
C VAL A 157 8.92 -4.93 12.14
N GLU A 158 9.84 -4.45 11.31
CA GLU A 158 10.02 -3.05 10.98
C GLU A 158 9.81 -2.83 9.48
N ILE A 159 9.31 -1.65 9.16
CA ILE A 159 9.29 -1.10 7.81
C ILE A 159 9.77 0.34 7.87
N VAL A 160 10.66 0.72 6.96
CA VAL A 160 11.19 2.07 6.85
C VAL A 160 10.61 2.74 5.62
N VAL A 161 9.93 3.86 5.83
CA VAL A 161 9.48 4.76 4.78
C VAL A 161 10.53 5.87 4.65
N GLU A 162 11.40 5.74 3.66
CA GLU A 162 12.49 6.68 3.40
C GLU A 162 11.98 8.05 2.96
N LYS A 163 10.90 8.06 2.16
CA LYS A 163 10.33 9.29 1.64
C LYS A 163 8.86 9.13 1.27
N PHE A 164 8.09 10.17 1.57
CA PHE A 164 6.81 10.46 0.96
C PHE A 164 6.89 11.81 0.23
N GLU A 165 6.33 11.88 -0.97
CA GLU A 165 6.30 13.09 -1.80
C GLU A 165 4.97 13.19 -2.53
N TYR A 166 4.45 14.42 -2.60
CA TYR A 166 3.25 14.76 -3.34
C TYR A 166 3.56 15.91 -4.30
N LEU A 167 3.11 15.75 -5.55
CA LEU A 167 3.21 16.76 -6.61
C LEU A 167 1.81 16.98 -7.18
N PRO A 168 1.22 18.18 -7.08
CA PRO A 168 -0.10 18.48 -7.64
C PRO A 168 -0.13 18.40 -9.16
#